data_AF-A0A848UMJ0-F1
#
_entry.id   AF-A0A848UMJ0-F1
#
_cell.length_a   1.000
_cell.length_b   1.000
_cell.length_c   1.000
_cell.angle_alpha   90.00
_cell.angle_beta   90.00
_cell.angle_gamma   90.00
#
_symmetry.space_group_name_H-M   'P 1'
#
loop_
_entity.id
_entity.type
_entity.pdbx_description
1 polymer ?
#
loop_
_entity_poly.entity_id
_entity_poly.type
_entity_poly.pdbx_seq_one_letter_code
_entity_poly.pdbx_strand_id
1 'polypeptide(L)' 'MAKDEFGEPVELVGDGRSVPITNPGKVLFPKLGLTKLDLAEYYLAVGEPLMRWIRNRPVLLER' A
#
# COMPACT_ATOMS: atom_id res chain seq x y z
N MET A 1 3.29 -16.35 -13.66
CA MET A 1 2.63 -15.03 -13.78
C MET A 1 3.58 -14.14 -14.54
N ALA A 2 3.12 -13.47 -15.60
CA ALA A 2 3.94 -12.50 -16.31
C ALA A 2 4.32 -11.37 -15.34
N LYS A 3 5.51 -10.78 -15.51
CA LYS A 3 6.06 -9.79 -14.57
C LYS A 3 5.12 -8.57 -14.36
N ASP A 4 4.25 -8.33 -15.33
CA ASP A 4 3.44 -7.11 -15.43
C ASP A 4 1.92 -7.40 -15.56
N GLU A 5 1.47 -8.61 -15.17
CA GLU A 5 0.05 -9.02 -15.23
C GLU A 5 -0.88 -8.05 -14.48
N PHE A 6 -0.36 -7.39 -13.45
CA PHE A 6 -1.09 -6.43 -12.61
C PHE A 6 -0.56 -5.00 -12.78
N GLY A 7 0.03 -4.68 -13.93
CA GLY A 7 0.60 -3.37 -14.23
C GLY A 7 2.05 -3.21 -13.78
N GLU A 8 2.68 -2.17 -14.32
CA GLU A 8 4.08 -1.80 -14.01
C GLU A 8 4.23 -1.33 -12.56
N PRO A 9 5.37 -1.59 -11.90
CA PRO A 9 5.62 -1.08 -10.55
C PRO A 9 5.50 0.44 -10.45
N VAL A 10 4.88 0.91 -9.37
CA VAL A 10 4.70 2.34 -9.06
C VAL A 10 5.51 2.70 -7.82
N GLU A 11 6.20 3.83 -7.83
CA GLU A 11 6.91 4.37 -6.67
C GLU A 11 6.00 5.32 -5.89
N LEU A 12 5.78 5.04 -4.60
CA LEU A 12 5.13 5.97 -3.68
C LEU A 12 6.15 6.59 -2.73
N VAL A 13 6.00 7.88 -2.44
CA VAL A 13 6.87 8.60 -1.51
C VAL A 13 6.08 8.92 -0.25
N GLY A 14 6.51 8.38 0.89
CA GLY A 14 5.97 8.69 2.22
C GLY A 14 7.08 9.17 3.15
N ASP A 15 6.91 10.35 3.76
CA ASP A 15 7.87 10.95 4.70
C ASP A 15 9.31 10.96 4.16
N GLY A 16 9.47 11.33 2.87
CA GLY A 16 10.77 11.40 2.18
C GLY A 16 11.38 10.04 1.80
N ARG A 17 10.69 8.92 2.04
CA ARG A 17 11.13 7.58 1.64
C ARG A 17 10.33 7.06 0.45
N SER A 18 11.04 6.67 -0.61
CA SER A 18 10.45 5.96 -1.75
C SER A 18 10.21 4.48 -1.42
N VAL A 19 9.03 3.98 -1.77
CA VAL A 19 8.60 2.60 -1.57
C VAL A 19 7.99 2.06 -2.87
N PRO A 20 8.57 1.00 -3.47
CA PRO A 20 8.02 0.40 -4.68
C PRO A 20 6.77 -0.44 -4.38
N ILE A 21 5.72 -0.22 -5.15
CA ILE A 21 4.51 -1.04 -5.19
C ILE A 21 4.51 -1.87 -6.48
N THR A 22 4.93 -3.13 -6.37
CA THR A 22 4.84 -4.11 -7.46
C THR A 22 3.40 -4.55 -7.70
N ASN A 23 3.01 -5.11 -8.85
CA ASN A 23 1.63 -5.61 -9.08
C ASN A 23 0.52 -4.65 -8.56
N PRO A 24 0.55 -3.35 -8.89
CA PRO A 24 -0.35 -2.35 -8.31
C PRO A 24 -1.82 -2.65 -8.56
N GLY A 25 -2.16 -3.14 -9.76
CA GLY A 25 -3.52 -3.48 -10.19
C GLY A 25 -4.07 -4.79 -9.62
N LYS A 26 -3.35 -5.48 -8.74
CA LYS A 26 -3.87 -6.70 -8.11
C LYS A 26 -5.05 -6.34 -7.19
N VAL A 27 -6.24 -6.84 -7.50
CA VAL A 27 -7.44 -6.65 -6.67
C VAL A 27 -7.28 -7.39 -5.34
N LEU A 28 -7.36 -6.65 -4.23
CA LEU A 28 -7.30 -7.18 -2.85
C LEU A 28 -8.68 -7.26 -2.20
N PHE A 29 -9.61 -6.38 -2.61
CA PHE A 29 -10.97 -6.35 -2.07
C PHE A 29 -11.99 -6.56 -3.20
N PRO A 30 -12.27 -7.82 -3.61
CA PRO A 30 -13.08 -8.11 -4.81
C PRO A 30 -14.48 -7.49 -4.80
N LYS A 31 -15.11 -7.40 -3.63
CA LYS A 31 -16.44 -6.77 -3.48
C LYS A 31 -16.45 -5.27 -3.77
N LEU A 32 -15.32 -4.60 -3.54
CA LEU A 32 -15.16 -3.15 -3.73
C LEU A 32 -14.36 -2.82 -5.00
N GLY A 33 -13.76 -3.82 -5.64
CA GLY A 33 -12.87 -3.63 -6.78
C GLY A 33 -11.53 -2.96 -6.43
N LEU A 34 -11.21 -2.79 -5.14
CA LEU A 34 -10.01 -2.07 -4.72
C LEU A 34 -8.75 -2.92 -4.89
N THR A 35 -7.72 -2.27 -5.42
CA THR A 35 -6.42 -2.81 -5.77
C THR A 35 -5.40 -2.64 -4.65
N LYS A 36 -4.21 -3.21 -4.84
CA LYS A 36 -3.10 -3.02 -3.92
C LYS A 36 -2.61 -1.57 -3.90
N LEU A 37 -2.63 -0.89 -5.05
CA LEU A 37 -2.26 0.53 -5.11
C LEU A 37 -3.24 1.37 -4.32
N ASP A 38 -4.55 1.14 -4.46
CA ASP A 38 -5.58 1.87 -3.70
C ASP A 38 -5.34 1.75 -2.18
N LEU A 39 -5.01 0.54 -1.70
CA LEU A 39 -4.71 0.32 -0.28
C LEU A 39 -3.44 1.08 0.16
N ALA A 40 -2.40 1.10 -0.66
CA ALA A 40 -1.15 1.81 -0.36
C ALA A 40 -1.36 3.32 -0.32
N GLU A 41 -2.10 3.88 -1.29
CA GLU A 41 -2.47 5.29 -1.34
C GLU A 41 -3.34 5.70 -0.15
N TYR A 42 -4.28 4.84 0.26
CA TYR A 42 -5.06 5.05 1.47
C TYR A 42 -4.17 5.19 2.72
N TYR A 43 -3.22 4.25 2.92
CA TYR A 43 -2.28 4.34 4.04
C TYR A 43 -1.38 5.57 3.97
N LEU A 44 -1.02 6.04 2.77
CA LEU A 44 -0.28 7.28 2.60
C LEU A 44 -1.12 8.49 3.02
N ALA A 45 -2.40 8.54 2.60
CA ALA A 45 -3.32 9.61 2.95
C ALA A 45 -3.59 9.72 4.46
N VAL A 46 -3.68 8.58 5.16
CA VAL A 46 -3.91 8.55 6.62
C VAL A 46 -2.65 8.33 7.45
N GLY A 47 -1.47 8.32 6.82
CA GLY A 47 -0.22 7.90 7.44
C GLY A 47 0.15 8.74 8.67
N GLU A 48 0.07 10.06 8.55
CA GLU A 48 0.42 10.97 9.64
C GLU A 48 -0.49 10.81 10.89
N PRO A 49 -1.83 10.88 10.79
CA PRO A 49 -2.69 10.62 11.95
C PRO A 49 -2.55 9.20 12.48
N LEU A 50 -2.43 8.19 11.62
CA LEU A 50 -2.26 6.80 12.04
C LEU A 50 -0.99 6.61 12.88
N MET A 51 0.13 7.18 12.44
CA MET A 51 1.41 7.06 13.14
C MET A 51 1.40 7.69 14.52
N ARG A 52 0.56 8.71 14.80
CA ARG A 52 0.40 9.23 16.16
C ARG A 52 -0.10 8.16 17.16
N TRP A 53 -0.86 7.18 16.69
CA TRP A 53 -1.43 6.13 17.53
C TRP A 53 -0.54 4.90 17.67
N ILE A 54 0.07 4.47 16.56
CA ILE A 54 0.77 3.17 16.49
C ILE A 54 2.30 3.27 16.63
N ARG A 55 2.88 4.47 16.57
CA ARG A 55 4.34 4.66 16.72
C ARG A 55 4.83 4.11 18.06
N ASN A 56 6.01 3.47 18.04
CA ASN A 56 6.65 2.84 19.19
C ASN A 56 5.84 1.69 19.82
N ARG A 57 4.92 1.08 19.07
CA ARG A 57 4.20 -0.13 19.48
C ARG A 57 4.57 -1.28 18.54
N PRO A 58 4.94 -2.46 19.07
CA PRO A 58 5.02 -3.67 18.25
C PRO A 58 3.65 -3.95 17.61
N VAL A 59 3.63 -4.26 16.31
CA VAL A 59 2.42 -4.59 15.57
C VAL A 59 2.57 -5.95 14.88
N LEU A 60 1.48 -6.70 14.81
CA LEU A 60 1.39 -7.88 13.95
C LEU A 60 1.01 -7.43 12.54
N LEU A 61 1.51 -8.13 11.53
CA LEU A 61 1.18 -7.86 10.13
C LEU A 61 0.25 -8.96 9.61
N GLU A 62 -1.00 -8.59 9.32
CA GLU A 62 -1.92 -9.41 8.54
C GLU A 62 -1.62 -9.16 7.05
N ARG A 63 -1.39 -10.23 6.29
CA ARG A 63 -0.85 -10.18 4.93
C ARG A 63 -1.67 -11.00 3.94
#